data_AF-A0A4Y6UJK0-F1
#
_entry.id   AF-A0A4Y6UJK0-F1
#
_cell.length_a   1.000
_cell.length_b   1.000
_cell.length_c   1.000
_cell.angle_alpha   90.00
_cell.angle_beta   90.00
_cell.angle_gamma   90.00
#
_symmetry.space_group_name_H-M   'P 1'
#
loop_
_entity.id
_entity.type
_entity.pdbx_description
1 polymer ?
#
loop_
_entity_poly.entity_id
_entity_poly.type
_entity_poly.pdbx_seq_one_letter_code
_entity_poly.pdbx_strand_id
1 'polypeptide(L)'
;MKINPSSHFFALHHQKPDLKKTSDAAKKFESMTINQMLQPMFNTENDDQNMFSGGIGEQQFRPMLVEQIAKNMEKKGGIGLAKAINHQMLILQEKK
;
A
#
# COMPACT_ATOMS: atom_id res chain seq x y z
N MET A 1 -24.12 28.37 42.10
CA MET A 1 -23.24 27.37 41.45
C MET A 1 -24.15 26.41 40.68
N LYS A 2 -24.24 26.54 39.35
CA LYS A 2 -25.05 25.67 38.48
C LYS A 2 -24.08 24.75 37.73
N ILE A 3 -24.17 23.46 38.01
CA ILE A 3 -23.32 22.44 37.40
C ILE A 3 -23.92 22.12 36.04
N ASN A 4 -23.22 22.44 34.94
CA ASN A 4 -23.61 22.04 33.60
C ASN A 4 -22.96 20.68 33.31
N PRO A 5 -23.71 19.57 33.20
CA PRO A 5 -23.10 18.29 32.93
C PRO A 5 -22.73 18.25 31.44
N SER A 6 -21.44 18.08 31.20
CA SER A 6 -20.86 17.86 29.88
C SER A 6 -21.53 16.67 29.20
N SER A 7 -22.38 16.93 28.20
CA SER A 7 -22.81 15.95 27.22
C SER A 7 -21.67 15.66 26.22
N HIS A 8 -20.56 15.12 26.72
CA HIS A 8 -19.64 14.32 25.91
C HIS A 8 -19.98 12.84 26.10
N PHE A 9 -21.19 12.48 25.64
CA PHE A 9 -21.49 11.08 25.37
C PHE A 9 -20.63 10.67 24.18
N PHE A 10 -19.71 9.74 24.43
CA PHE A 10 -18.96 9.00 23.42
C PHE A 10 -19.93 8.50 22.34
N ALA A 11 -20.02 9.20 21.22
CA ALA A 11 -20.58 8.62 20.02
C ALA A 11 -19.59 7.52 19.58
N LEU A 12 -19.94 6.26 19.83
CA LEU A 12 -19.31 5.14 19.16
C LEU A 12 -19.50 5.35 17.67
N HIS A 13 -18.46 5.87 17.01
CA HIS A 13 -18.43 6.06 15.57
C HIS A 13 -18.46 4.68 14.91
N HIS A 14 -19.67 4.16 14.65
CA HIS A 14 -19.89 3.11 13.66
C HIS A 14 -19.55 3.73 12.30
N GLN A 15 -18.27 3.76 11.96
CA GLN A 15 -17.79 4.18 10.65
C GLN A 15 -18.36 3.19 9.64
N LYS A 16 -19.39 3.63 8.91
CA LYS A 16 -19.91 2.89 7.76
C LYS A 16 -18.73 2.52 6.84
N PRO A 17 -18.69 1.30 6.28
CA PRO A 17 -17.61 0.87 5.42
C PRO A 17 -17.44 1.84 4.26
N ASP A 18 -16.30 2.53 4.23
CA ASP A 18 -15.95 3.46 3.17
C ASP A 18 -15.28 2.66 2.05
N LEU A 19 -16.09 2.26 1.07
CA LEU A 19 -15.68 1.44 -0.08
C LEU A 19 -14.46 2.02 -0.81
N LYS A 20 -14.36 3.36 -0.88
CA LYS A 20 -13.23 4.01 -1.55
C LYS A 20 -11.96 3.83 -0.72
N LYS A 21 -12.03 4.05 0.58
CA LYS A 21 -10.86 3.85 1.47
C LYS A 21 -10.39 2.41 1.51
N THR A 22 -11.29 1.43 1.57
CA THR A 22 -10.91 0.02 1.59
C THR A 22 -10.31 -0.42 0.25
N SER A 23 -10.88 0.05 -0.87
CA SER A 23 -10.31 -0.17 -2.20
C SER A 23 -8.92 0.45 -2.33
N ASP A 24 -8.74 1.72 -1.94
CA ASP A 24 -7.45 2.41 -2.01
C ASP A 24 -6.39 1.73 -1.13
N ALA A 25 -6.77 1.26 0.06
CA ALA A 25 -5.91 0.50 0.95
C ALA A 25 -5.50 -0.86 0.36
N ALA A 26 -6.45 -1.58 -0.25
CA ALA A 26 -6.19 -2.86 -0.88
C ALA A 26 -5.23 -2.74 -2.08
N LYS A 27 -5.43 -1.71 -2.92
CA LYS A 27 -4.51 -1.35 -4.01
C LYS A 27 -3.11 -1.03 -3.50
N LYS A 28 -3.01 -0.21 -2.46
CA LYS A 28 -1.72 0.12 -1.83
C LYS A 28 -1.00 -1.13 -1.32
N PHE A 29 -1.73 -2.05 -0.70
CA PHE A 29 -1.16 -3.31 -0.22
C PHE A 29 -0.66 -4.18 -1.38
N GLU A 30 -1.45 -4.30 -2.45
CA GLU A 30 -1.03 -5.04 -3.64
C GLU A 30 0.23 -4.44 -4.26
N SER A 31 0.31 -3.11 -4.39
CA SER A 31 1.52 -2.43 -4.86
C SER A 31 2.75 -2.72 -3.97
N MET A 32 2.60 -2.73 -2.65
CA MET A 32 3.68 -3.10 -1.72
C MET A 32 4.10 -4.57 -1.90
N THR A 33 3.13 -5.46 -2.09
CA THR A 33 3.36 -6.88 -2.32
C THR A 33 4.15 -7.09 -3.61
N ILE A 34 3.72 -6.46 -4.71
CA ILE A 34 4.44 -6.48 -5.99
C ILE A 34 5.86 -5.93 -5.82
N ASN A 35 6.02 -4.80 -5.10
CA ASN A 35 7.35 -4.24 -4.84
C ASN A 35 8.28 -5.24 -4.15
N GLN A 36 7.80 -5.95 -3.12
CA GLN A 36 8.57 -6.99 -2.43
C GLN A 36 8.92 -8.16 -3.36
N MET A 37 8.00 -8.58 -4.22
CA MET A 37 8.24 -9.63 -5.21
C MET A 37 9.25 -9.22 -6.29
N LEU A 38 9.34 -7.93 -6.60
CA LEU A 38 10.28 -7.40 -7.58
C LEU A 38 11.71 -7.24 -7.01
N GLN A 39 11.89 -7.10 -5.70
CA GLN A 39 13.20 -6.88 -5.07
C GLN A 39 14.29 -7.85 -5.59
N PRO A 40 14.07 -9.18 -5.66
CA PRO A 40 15.10 -10.11 -6.13
C PRO A 40 15.55 -9.85 -7.57
N MET A 41 14.68 -9.33 -8.45
CA MET A 41 15.04 -9.00 -9.84
C MET A 41 16.01 -7.82 -9.94
N PHE A 42 15.99 -6.92 -8.95
CA PHE A 42 16.80 -5.71 -8.91
C PHE A 42 17.99 -5.80 -7.95
N ASN A 43 18.05 -6.87 -7.15
CA ASN A 43 19.13 -7.17 -6.22
C ASN A 43 20.20 -8.10 -6.83
N THR A 44 20.04 -8.56 -8.08
CA THR A 44 21.10 -9.31 -8.76
C THR A 44 22.16 -8.35 -9.28
N GLU A 45 23.20 -8.13 -8.47
CA GLU A 45 24.37 -7.23 -8.62
C GLU A 45 25.31 -7.53 -9.81
N ASN A 46 24.81 -8.01 -10.95
CA ASN A 46 25.69 -8.42 -12.05
C ASN A 46 26.18 -7.25 -12.93
N ASP A 47 25.62 -6.05 -12.79
CA ASP A 47 25.94 -4.91 -13.67
C ASP A 47 26.76 -3.80 -12.98
N ASP A 48 27.02 -3.89 -11.67
CA ASP A 48 27.76 -2.86 -10.92
C ASP A 48 29.24 -2.74 -11.37
N GLN A 49 29.74 -3.73 -12.11
CA GLN A 49 31.11 -3.77 -12.64
C GLN A 49 31.21 -3.41 -14.13
N ASN A 50 30.09 -3.06 -14.78
CA ASN A 50 30.09 -2.74 -16.21
C ASN A 50 30.28 -1.24 -16.43
N MET A 51 31.11 -0.85 -17.40
CA MET A 51 31.44 0.56 -17.69
C MET A 51 30.21 1.42 -18.07
N PHE A 52 29.07 0.79 -18.34
CA PHE A 52 27.80 1.41 -18.71
C PHE A 52 26.75 1.45 -17.57
N SER A 53 27.10 1.02 -16.36
CA SER A 53 26.23 1.12 -15.18
C SER A 53 26.21 2.53 -14.60
N GLY A 54 25.06 2.98 -14.09
CA GLY A 54 24.91 4.28 -13.43
C GLY A 54 25.56 4.38 -12.05
N GLY A 55 26.29 3.33 -11.63
CA GLY A 55 27.11 3.29 -10.43
C GLY A 55 26.33 3.55 -9.15
N ILE A 56 27.00 4.14 -8.16
CA ILE A 56 26.42 4.42 -6.83
C ILE A 56 25.17 5.31 -6.93
N GLY A 57 25.13 6.25 -7.88
CA GLY A 57 23.98 7.13 -8.08
C GLY A 57 22.72 6.35 -8.44
N GLU A 58 22.81 5.43 -9.40
CA GLU A 58 21.69 4.57 -9.77
C GLU A 58 21.26 3.67 -8.61
N GLN A 59 22.20 3.10 -7.86
CA GLN A 59 21.91 2.23 -6.71
C GLN A 59 21.06 2.93 -5.65
N GLN A 60 21.32 4.21 -5.36
CA GLN A 60 20.53 4.97 -4.37
C GLN A 60 19.09 5.21 -4.83
N PHE A 61 18.86 5.42 -6.13
CA PHE A 61 17.51 5.69 -6.67
C PHE A 61 16.77 4.42 -7.12
N ARG A 62 17.46 3.29 -7.27
CA ARG A 62 16.87 2.00 -7.69
C ARG A 62 15.65 1.61 -6.84
N PRO A 63 15.65 1.69 -5.50
CA PRO A 63 14.47 1.33 -4.71
C PRO A 63 13.24 2.18 -5.04
N MET A 64 13.43 3.48 -5.28
CA MET A 64 12.34 4.38 -5.68
C MET A 64 11.79 4.01 -7.07
N LEU A 65 12.67 3.62 -8.00
CA LEU A 65 12.26 3.16 -9.32
C LEU A 65 11.41 1.88 -9.21
N VAL A 66 11.86 0.89 -8.45
CA VAL A 66 11.13 -0.38 -8.25
C VAL A 66 9.76 -0.11 -7.63
N GLU A 67 9.68 0.80 -6.65
CA GLU A 67 8.39 1.20 -6.06
C GLU A 67 7.43 1.81 -7.11
N GLN A 68 7.92 2.66 -8.01
CA GLN A 68 7.10 3.24 -9.08
C GLN A 68 6.66 2.20 -10.11
N ILE A 69 7.53 1.24 -10.44
CA ILE A 69 7.19 0.11 -11.30
C ILE A 69 6.05 -0.68 -10.66
N ALA A 70 6.17 -1.03 -9.38
CA ALA A 70 5.13 -1.76 -8.66
C ALA A 70 3.79 -1.00 -8.61
N LYS A 71 3.81 0.33 -8.38
CA LYS A 71 2.62 1.19 -8.45
C LYS A 71 2.02 1.23 -9.86
N ASN A 72 2.84 1.27 -10.90
CA ASN A 72 2.37 1.27 -12.28
C ASN A 72 1.72 -0.07 -12.65
N MET A 73 2.31 -1.18 -12.21
CA MET A 73 1.76 -2.52 -12.38
C MET A 73 0.39 -2.66 -11.70
N GLU A 74 0.27 -2.23 -10.45
CA GLU A 74 -1.01 -2.20 -9.74
C GLU A 74 -2.06 -1.38 -10.50
N LYS A 75 -1.73 -0.16 -10.91
CA LYS A 75 -2.64 0.72 -11.68
C LYS A 75 -3.12 0.11 -13.00
N LYS A 76 -2.31 -0.75 -13.63
CA LYS A 76 -2.64 -1.45 -14.89
C LYS A 76 -3.43 -2.74 -14.68
N GLY A 77 -3.75 -3.11 -13.44
CA GLY A 77 -4.55 -4.30 -13.12
C GLY A 77 -3.91 -5.20 -12.05
N GLY A 78 -2.64 -4.96 -11.69
CA GLY A 78 -1.94 -5.69 -10.65
C GLY A 78 -1.84 -7.19 -10.92
N ILE A 79 -1.84 -7.97 -9.84
CA ILE A 79 -1.85 -9.43 -9.85
C ILE A 79 -3.19 -10.00 -9.35
N GLY A 80 -4.19 -9.14 -9.11
CA GLY A 80 -5.55 -9.50 -8.70
C GLY A 80 -5.78 -9.57 -7.19
N LEU A 81 -4.79 -9.22 -6.36
CA LEU A 81 -4.91 -9.30 -4.90
C LEU A 81 -5.80 -8.21 -4.31
N ALA A 82 -5.83 -7.00 -4.88
CA ALA A 82 -6.60 -5.89 -4.31
C ALA A 82 -8.09 -6.23 -4.17
N LYS A 83 -8.67 -7.01 -5.09
CA LYS A 83 -10.08 -7.40 -5.00
C LYS A 83 -10.36 -8.31 -3.80
N ALA A 84 -9.53 -9.34 -3.61
CA ALA A 84 -9.67 -10.28 -2.51
C ALA A 84 -9.46 -9.59 -1.15
N ILE A 85 -8.46 -8.70 -1.06
CA ILE A 85 -8.16 -7.93 0.15
C ILE A 85 -9.30 -6.97 0.48
N ASN A 86 -9.80 -6.22 -0.51
CA ASN A 86 -10.92 -5.29 -0.29
C ASN A 86 -12.15 -6.04 0.26
N HIS A 87 -12.48 -7.19 -0.32
CA HIS A 87 -13.58 -8.02 0.17
C HIS A 87 -13.38 -8.47 1.62
N GLN A 88 -12.17 -8.95 1.95
CA GLN A 88 -11.85 -9.38 3.30
C GLN A 88 -11.89 -8.23 4.31
N MET A 89 -11.45 -7.03 3.93
CA MET A 89 -11.51 -5.82 4.75
C MET A 89 -12.96 -5.42 5.06
N LEU A 90 -13.87 -5.53 4.09
CA LEU A 90 -15.29 -5.22 4.29
C LEU A 90 -15.93 -6.20 5.28
N ILE A 91 -15.69 -7.51 5.12
CA ILE A 91 -16.18 -8.53 6.07
C ILE A 91 -15.70 -8.25 7.49
N LEU A 92 -14.43 -7.85 7.67
CA LEU A 92 -13.87 -7.54 8.99
C LEU A 92 -14.49 -6.28 9.61
N GLN A 93 -14.96 -5.34 8.80
CA GLN A 93 -15.65 -4.13 9.26
C GLN A 93 -17.11 -4.40 9.63
N GLU A 94 -17.78 -5.33 8.93
CA GLU A 94 -19.16 -5.74 9.20
C GLU A 94 -19.31 -6.61 10.46
N LYS A 95 -18.23 -7.30 10.86
CA LYS A 95 -18.21 -8.13 12.08
C LYS A 95 -17.98 -7.34 13.38
N LYS A 96 -17.75 -6.03 13.30
CA LYS A 96 -17.62 -5.13 14.45
C LYS A 96 -18.96 -4.49 14.77
#